data_AF-A0A1I4D5C4-F1
#
_entry.id   AF-A0A1I4D5C4-F1
#
_cell.length_a   1.000
_cell.length_b   1.000
_cell.length_c   1.000
_cell.angle_alpha   90.00
_cell.angle_beta   90.00
_cell.angle_gamma   90.00
#
_symmetry.space_group_name_H-M   'P 1'
#
loop_
_entity.id
_entity.type
_entity.pdbx_description
1 polymer ?
#
loop_
_entity_poly.entity_id
_entity_poly.type
_entity_poly.pdbx_seq_one_letter_code
_entity_poly.pdbx_strand_id
1 'polypeptide(L)'
;MKAAGSTVALGALGIFSTGTGAAATLQISAENVTVSNDDGSVSLVTIDPAFDIKWSGFDDTVAKIFCLIEAKVGDGEYQPIYRATPWLTGINNNAEFDESGPGKSGHYTIAHSLSDALATDSRFVNSVPGPLVIADEQGRPDYGLFNWQNVPGADLQSYLDGTSMDSASWYSNLDESGQTVDVTGNEHVPQNNYPEVDAGYYGAAALASEFNNDADGTTNQTTVSLRYTFEFLRPNESYMKWGKDEYKNISSIEASDIDAGNSEIVMNGEDNNHLFATPSGIPYEELHAYAESHVGIIVAETSFDVMAENRPAGTTSSGTSNTEAF
;
A
#
# COMPACT_ATOMS: atom_id res chain seq x y z
N MET A 1 -34.08 10.06 7.20
CA MET A 1 -33.14 10.74 6.30
C MET A 1 -32.04 9.74 6.00
N LYS A 2 -31.65 9.56 4.74
CA LYS A 2 -30.46 8.76 4.41
C LYS A 2 -29.25 9.57 4.87
N ALA A 3 -28.49 9.03 5.82
CA ALA A 3 -27.17 9.54 6.18
C ALA A 3 -26.32 9.61 4.91
N ALA A 4 -25.75 10.78 4.63
CA ALA A 4 -24.79 10.96 3.55
C ALA A 4 -23.40 10.89 4.18
N GLY A 5 -22.83 9.68 4.24
CA GLY A 5 -21.47 9.48 4.70
C GLY A 5 -20.47 10.32 3.91
N SER A 6 -19.45 10.80 4.59
CA SER A 6 -18.42 11.67 3.99
C SER A 6 -17.15 10.88 3.70
N THR A 7 -16.51 11.17 2.56
CA THR A 7 -15.25 10.55 2.11
C THR A 7 -14.07 11.47 2.39
N VAL A 8 -12.97 10.90 2.90
CA VAL A 8 -11.68 11.57 3.12
C VAL A 8 -10.64 11.04 2.15
N ALA A 9 -9.97 11.94 1.43
CA ALA A 9 -8.81 11.63 0.59
C ALA A 9 -7.64 12.54 0.96
N LEU A 10 -6.44 11.96 1.04
CA LEU A 10 -5.20 12.63 1.42
C LEU A 10 -4.13 12.51 0.33
N GLY A 11 -3.51 13.64 -0.03
CA GLY A 11 -2.31 13.69 -0.87
C GLY A 11 -1.07 13.99 -0.03
N ALA A 12 0.01 13.24 -0.22
CA ALA A 12 1.25 13.40 0.54
C ALA A 12 2.30 14.24 -0.24
N LEU A 13 2.72 15.41 0.28
CA LEU A 13 3.97 16.09 -0.09
C LEU A 13 4.82 16.57 1.12
N GLY A 14 6.00 15.98 1.37
CA GLY A 14 7.00 16.54 2.33
C GLY A 14 8.24 15.66 2.62
N ILE A 15 9.43 16.29 2.69
CA ILE A 15 10.79 15.70 2.63
C ILE A 15 11.34 15.27 4.01
N PHE A 16 11.78 14.02 4.16
CA PHE A 16 12.64 13.55 5.25
C PHE A 16 13.78 12.68 4.73
N SER A 17 14.87 12.57 5.49
CA SER A 17 16.02 11.73 5.15
C SER A 17 16.48 10.91 6.34
N THR A 18 16.55 9.59 6.19
CA THR A 18 17.20 8.68 7.12
C THR A 18 18.45 8.11 6.43
N GLY A 19 19.59 8.02 7.13
CA GLY A 19 20.76 7.28 6.64
C GLY A 19 22.14 7.87 7.01
N THR A 20 22.97 7.06 7.65
CA THR A 20 24.43 7.24 7.80
C THR A 20 25.15 6.03 7.21
N GLY A 21 25.91 6.22 6.12
CA GLY A 21 26.54 5.14 5.31
C GLY A 21 25.64 4.69 4.16
N ALA A 22 26.21 4.24 3.02
CA ALA A 22 25.51 3.85 1.75
C ALA A 22 24.04 4.28 1.72
N ALA A 23 23.82 5.56 1.43
CA ALA A 23 22.64 6.26 1.90
C ALA A 23 21.45 5.96 0.99
N ALA A 24 20.51 5.16 1.51
CA ALA A 24 19.18 5.13 0.94
C ALA A 24 18.30 6.17 1.65
N THR A 25 17.53 6.98 0.91
CA THR A 25 16.76 8.11 1.47
C THR A 25 15.31 8.00 1.03
N LEU A 26 14.37 8.22 1.95
CA LEU A 26 12.93 8.14 1.73
C LEU A 26 12.19 9.31 2.36
N GLN A 27 11.27 9.90 1.61
CA GLN A 27 10.51 11.09 1.98
C GLN A 27 9.00 10.80 1.91
N ILE A 28 8.27 11.13 2.99
CA ILE A 28 6.82 10.91 3.14
C ILE A 28 6.22 12.04 4.01
N SER A 29 4.99 12.47 3.70
CA SER A 29 4.22 13.38 4.56
C SER A 29 2.78 12.93 4.73
N ALA A 30 2.13 13.40 5.78
CA ALA A 30 0.69 13.28 5.94
C ALA A 30 0.11 14.57 6.55
N GLU A 31 -1.12 14.92 6.20
CA GLU A 31 -1.84 16.09 6.72
C GLU A 31 -3.06 15.64 7.51
N ASN A 32 -3.42 16.37 8.58
CA ASN A 32 -4.63 16.10 9.34
C ASN A 32 -5.88 16.54 8.56
N VAL A 33 -6.98 15.78 8.68
CA VAL A 33 -8.25 16.10 8.00
C VAL A 33 -9.38 16.23 9.00
N THR A 34 -10.25 17.21 8.75
CA THR A 34 -11.52 17.35 9.46
C THR A 34 -12.69 17.13 8.49
N VAL A 35 -13.59 16.25 8.89
CA VAL A 35 -14.89 16.01 8.24
C VAL A 35 -15.97 16.51 9.17
N SER A 36 -16.91 17.30 8.63
CA SER A 36 -18.04 17.80 9.38
C SER A 36 -19.34 17.51 8.63
N ASN A 37 -20.22 16.71 9.23
CA ASN A 37 -21.55 16.41 8.69
C ASN A 37 -22.61 16.34 9.82
N ASP A 38 -23.85 16.04 9.45
CA ASP A 38 -25.02 16.15 10.35
C ASP A 38 -25.15 14.96 11.33
N ASP A 39 -24.31 13.93 11.20
CA ASP A 39 -24.37 12.73 12.04
C ASP A 39 -22.99 12.22 12.52
N GLY A 40 -21.92 12.95 12.19
CA GLY A 40 -20.55 12.58 12.51
C GLY A 40 -20.04 11.32 11.82
N SER A 41 -20.71 10.81 10.78
CA SER A 41 -20.34 9.55 10.14
C SER A 41 -19.23 9.69 9.10
N VAL A 42 -18.31 8.75 9.07
CA VAL A 42 -17.28 8.59 8.03
C VAL A 42 -17.53 7.26 7.34
N SER A 43 -17.55 7.26 6.01
CA SER A 43 -17.82 6.04 5.23
C SER A 43 -16.59 5.53 4.47
N LEU A 44 -15.58 6.38 4.27
CA LEU A 44 -14.36 6.02 3.54
C LEU A 44 -13.20 6.95 3.94
N VAL A 45 -12.05 6.35 4.25
CA VAL A 45 -10.77 7.02 4.47
C VAL A 45 -9.75 6.42 3.50
N THR A 46 -9.11 7.28 2.69
CA THR A 46 -8.08 6.86 1.74
C THR A 46 -6.81 7.71 1.83
N ILE A 47 -5.70 7.16 1.31
CA ILE A 47 -4.45 7.88 1.06
C ILE A 47 -4.01 7.68 -0.39
N ASP A 48 -3.31 8.67 -0.92
CA ASP A 48 -2.66 8.56 -2.22
C ASP A 48 -1.18 8.98 -2.09
N PRO A 49 -0.29 8.03 -1.77
CA PRO A 49 1.06 8.34 -1.34
C PRO A 49 1.97 8.75 -2.49
N ALA A 50 2.85 9.71 -2.22
CA ALA A 50 4.03 10.01 -3.03
C ALA A 50 5.28 9.65 -2.23
N PHE A 51 6.34 9.22 -2.91
CA PHE A 51 7.61 8.93 -2.25
C PHE A 51 8.77 8.97 -3.24
N ASP A 52 9.93 9.37 -2.74
CA ASP A 52 11.19 9.42 -3.48
C ASP A 52 12.20 8.53 -2.77
N ILE A 53 12.65 7.47 -3.44
CA ILE A 53 13.63 6.52 -2.94
C ILE A 53 14.90 6.71 -3.75
N LYS A 54 16.02 6.87 -3.06
CA LYS A 54 17.35 6.88 -3.67
C LYS A 54 18.21 5.85 -2.99
N TRP A 55 19.16 5.25 -3.72
CA TRP A 55 20.19 4.40 -3.15
C TRP A 55 21.52 4.68 -3.83
N SER A 56 22.62 4.42 -3.11
CA SER A 56 23.95 4.60 -3.68
C SER A 56 24.99 3.70 -3.02
N GLY A 57 25.93 3.22 -3.84
CA GLY A 57 27.10 2.48 -3.39
C GLY A 57 26.83 1.08 -2.85
N PHE A 58 25.82 0.37 -3.36
CA PHE A 58 25.70 -1.08 -3.09
C PHE A 58 26.72 -1.86 -3.91
N ASP A 59 27.18 -2.99 -3.39
CA ASP A 59 28.04 -3.91 -4.14
C ASP A 59 27.24 -4.78 -5.12
N ASP A 60 25.98 -5.04 -4.77
CA ASP A 60 24.99 -5.72 -5.61
C ASP A 60 24.15 -4.74 -6.45
N THR A 61 23.80 -5.17 -7.66
CA THR A 61 22.85 -4.44 -8.51
C THR A 61 21.43 -4.54 -7.96
N VAL A 62 20.77 -3.40 -7.73
CA VAL A 62 19.32 -3.33 -7.50
C VAL A 62 18.61 -3.42 -8.85
N ALA A 63 17.64 -4.32 -9.00
CA ALA A 63 16.84 -4.44 -10.22
C ALA A 63 15.32 -4.46 -9.95
N LYS A 64 14.91 -4.68 -8.69
CA LYS A 64 13.52 -4.58 -8.26
C LYS A 64 13.45 -3.89 -6.91
N ILE A 65 12.32 -3.27 -6.63
CA ILE A 65 12.03 -2.68 -5.32
C ILE A 65 10.77 -3.34 -4.82
N PHE A 66 10.86 -4.04 -3.70
CA PHE A 66 9.68 -4.45 -2.95
C PHE A 66 9.18 -3.24 -2.17
N CYS A 67 7.89 -2.96 -2.26
CA CYS A 67 7.20 -1.89 -1.56
C CYS A 67 6.05 -2.50 -0.77
N LEU A 68 5.99 -2.17 0.52
CA LEU A 68 4.89 -2.51 1.43
C LEU A 68 4.43 -1.23 2.10
N ILE A 69 3.11 -0.98 2.07
CA ILE A 69 2.48 0.09 2.81
C ILE A 69 1.46 -0.54 3.75
N GLU A 70 1.58 -0.19 5.03
CA GLU A 70 0.72 -0.66 6.09
C GLU A 70 0.05 0.52 6.79
N ALA A 71 -1.16 0.31 7.30
CA ALA A 71 -1.89 1.28 8.10
C ALA A 71 -2.34 0.68 9.43
N LYS A 72 -2.31 1.49 10.47
CA LYS A 72 -2.85 1.23 11.80
C LYS A 72 -3.85 2.34 12.13
N VAL A 73 -5.06 1.96 12.51
CA VAL A 73 -6.13 2.90 12.89
C VAL A 73 -6.31 2.85 14.41
N GLY A 74 -6.17 3.99 15.08
CA GLY A 74 -6.30 4.09 16.53
C GLY A 74 -5.36 3.14 17.27
N ASP A 75 -5.92 2.37 18.20
CA ASP A 75 -5.19 1.37 19.00
C ASP A 75 -5.05 0.01 18.29
N GLY A 76 -5.47 -0.12 17.03
CA GLY A 76 -5.39 -1.36 16.26
C GLY A 76 -3.95 -1.82 15.94
N GLU A 77 -3.85 -2.86 15.13
CA GLU A 77 -2.55 -3.38 14.63
C GLU A 77 -2.30 -2.92 13.20
N TYR A 78 -1.02 -2.80 12.83
CA TYR A 78 -0.65 -2.55 11.43
C TYR A 78 -1.20 -3.65 10.52
N GLN A 79 -1.89 -3.23 9.46
CA GLN A 79 -2.37 -4.10 8.40
C GLN A 79 -1.74 -3.67 7.08
N PRO A 80 -1.26 -4.60 6.25
CA PRO A 80 -0.92 -4.28 4.87
C PRO A 80 -2.14 -3.68 4.17
N ILE A 81 -1.92 -2.66 3.33
CA ILE A 81 -2.94 -2.05 2.46
C ILE A 81 -2.45 -1.94 1.00
N TYR A 82 -1.14 -2.08 0.79
CA TYR A 82 -0.51 -2.15 -0.53
C TYR A 82 0.78 -2.95 -0.47
N ARG A 83 1.02 -3.75 -1.50
CA ARG A 83 2.30 -4.43 -1.74
C ARG A 83 2.56 -4.45 -3.22
N ALA A 84 3.76 -4.17 -3.66
CA ALA A 84 4.17 -4.39 -5.04
C ALA A 84 5.66 -4.71 -5.13
N THR A 85 6.08 -5.32 -6.23
CA THR A 85 7.51 -5.55 -6.50
C THR A 85 7.86 -5.12 -7.93
N PRO A 86 7.74 -3.82 -8.25
CA PRO A 86 8.06 -3.29 -9.57
C PRO A 86 9.49 -3.65 -9.98
N TRP A 87 9.61 -3.97 -11.26
CA TRP A 87 10.89 -4.13 -11.92
C TRP A 87 11.40 -2.77 -12.38
N LEU A 88 12.68 -2.52 -12.15
CA LEU A 88 13.35 -1.33 -12.63
C LEU A 88 13.76 -1.52 -14.09
N THR A 89 13.30 -0.63 -14.97
CA THR A 89 13.53 -0.71 -16.43
C THR A 89 14.29 0.50 -16.97
N GLY A 90 14.12 1.67 -16.33
CA GLY A 90 14.66 2.95 -16.78
C GLY A 90 13.99 3.48 -18.05
N ILE A 91 12.77 3.04 -18.35
CA ILE A 91 12.06 3.36 -19.59
C ILE A 91 10.75 4.11 -19.37
N ASN A 92 10.06 3.86 -18.26
CA ASN A 92 8.70 4.38 -18.03
C ASN A 92 8.69 5.77 -17.38
N ASN A 93 9.74 6.56 -17.57
CA ASN A 93 9.91 7.84 -16.86
C ASN A 93 9.00 8.91 -17.46
N ASN A 94 8.19 9.51 -16.61
CA ASN A 94 7.29 10.61 -16.92
C ASN A 94 7.25 11.60 -15.72
N ALA A 95 6.28 12.52 -15.69
CA ALA A 95 6.20 13.52 -14.61
C ALA A 95 5.71 12.94 -13.27
N GLU A 96 4.99 11.80 -13.30
CA GLU A 96 4.36 11.13 -12.17
C GLU A 96 5.23 9.98 -11.60
N PHE A 97 5.99 9.33 -12.48
CA PHE A 97 6.82 8.16 -12.18
C PHE A 97 8.22 8.33 -12.80
N ASP A 98 9.28 8.22 -12.01
CA ASP A 98 10.66 8.31 -12.50
C ASP A 98 11.57 7.28 -11.83
N GLU A 99 12.31 6.51 -12.64
CA GLU A 99 13.25 5.50 -12.14
C GLU A 99 14.57 5.51 -12.92
N SER A 100 15.68 5.15 -12.27
CA SER A 100 16.99 5.06 -12.93
C SER A 100 17.19 3.79 -13.77
N GLY A 101 16.33 2.78 -13.62
CA GLY A 101 16.61 1.41 -14.04
C GLY A 101 17.59 0.69 -13.10
N PRO A 102 18.02 -0.54 -13.45
CA PRO A 102 18.87 -1.34 -12.58
C PRO A 102 20.25 -0.73 -12.36
N GLY A 103 20.75 -0.82 -11.14
CA GLY A 103 22.09 -0.37 -10.81
C GLY A 103 22.46 -0.45 -9.34
N LYS A 104 23.76 -0.35 -9.08
CA LYS A 104 24.37 -0.23 -7.73
C LYS A 104 24.11 1.13 -7.07
N SER A 105 23.55 2.06 -7.83
CA SER A 105 23.09 3.37 -7.38
C SER A 105 21.94 3.79 -8.29
N GLY A 106 20.95 4.50 -7.74
CA GLY A 106 19.76 4.82 -8.51
C GLY A 106 18.66 5.49 -7.70
N HIS A 107 17.49 5.57 -8.32
CA HIS A 107 16.29 6.14 -7.72
C HIS A 107 15.01 5.48 -8.25
N TYR A 108 13.95 5.60 -7.46
CA TYR A 108 12.58 5.23 -7.78
C TYR A 108 11.64 6.23 -7.10
N THR A 109 10.91 6.98 -7.91
CA THR A 109 10.16 8.14 -7.47
C THR A 109 8.72 8.07 -7.98
N ILE A 110 7.79 8.19 -7.04
CA ILE A 110 6.37 8.50 -7.26
C ILE A 110 6.19 9.96 -6.87
N ALA A 111 6.05 10.86 -7.85
CA ALA A 111 6.24 12.29 -7.65
C ALA A 111 5.00 13.04 -7.11
N HIS A 112 3.79 12.63 -7.50
CA HIS A 112 2.55 13.29 -7.06
C HIS A 112 1.61 12.36 -6.30
N SER A 113 1.09 11.33 -6.95
CA SER A 113 0.18 10.38 -6.34
C SER A 113 0.43 8.98 -6.89
N LEU A 114 0.28 7.96 -6.05
CA LEU A 114 0.46 6.57 -6.46
C LEU A 114 -0.57 6.24 -7.54
N SER A 115 -1.80 6.69 -7.40
CA SER A 115 -2.83 6.45 -8.40
C SER A 115 -2.49 7.06 -9.76
N ASP A 116 -2.01 8.31 -9.82
CA ASP A 116 -1.60 8.95 -11.08
C ASP A 116 -0.37 8.28 -11.70
N ALA A 117 0.60 7.89 -10.86
CA ALA A 117 1.79 7.17 -11.32
C ALA A 117 1.42 5.82 -11.93
N LEU A 118 0.53 5.06 -11.29
CA LEU A 118 0.04 3.79 -11.82
C LEU A 118 -0.84 3.99 -13.08
N ALA A 119 -1.62 5.07 -13.16
CA ALA A 119 -2.47 5.35 -14.32
C ALA A 119 -1.66 5.68 -15.58
N THR A 120 -0.45 6.21 -15.41
CA THR A 120 0.44 6.61 -16.51
C THR A 120 1.45 5.54 -16.90
N ASP A 121 1.58 4.49 -16.10
CA ASP A 121 2.47 3.37 -16.39
C ASP A 121 1.84 2.45 -17.44
N SER A 122 2.45 2.44 -18.63
CA SER A 122 2.01 1.63 -19.77
C SER A 122 1.95 0.12 -19.53
N ARG A 123 2.53 -0.38 -18.42
CA ARG A 123 2.38 -1.78 -17.98
C ARG A 123 0.97 -2.10 -17.51
N PHE A 124 0.22 -1.09 -17.06
CA PHE A 124 -1.09 -1.25 -16.45
C PHE A 124 -2.15 -0.70 -17.40
N VAL A 125 -2.66 -1.59 -18.25
CA VAL A 125 -3.69 -1.26 -19.24
C VAL A 125 -5.04 -1.79 -18.74
N ASN A 126 -6.01 -0.88 -18.56
CA ASN A 126 -7.47 -1.09 -18.45
C ASN A 126 -8.17 -0.82 -17.09
N SER A 127 -7.48 -0.30 -16.08
CA SER A 127 -8.11 0.20 -14.85
C SER A 127 -7.78 1.66 -14.58
N VAL A 128 -8.69 2.38 -13.91
CA VAL A 128 -8.40 3.69 -13.34
C VAL A 128 -7.98 3.43 -11.89
N PRO A 129 -6.67 3.35 -11.59
CA PRO A 129 -6.21 3.21 -10.22
C PRO A 129 -6.79 4.36 -9.37
N GLY A 130 -7.35 4.03 -8.21
CA GLY A 130 -7.85 5.01 -7.23
C GLY A 130 -6.93 5.09 -6.01
N PRO A 131 -7.16 6.00 -5.05
CA PRO A 131 -6.40 6.04 -3.80
C PRO A 131 -6.47 4.72 -3.01
N LEU A 132 -5.46 4.45 -2.18
CA LEU A 132 -5.44 3.30 -1.27
C LEU A 132 -6.50 3.46 -0.17
N VAL A 133 -7.31 2.43 0.03
CA VAL A 133 -8.32 2.41 1.09
C VAL A 133 -7.68 2.05 2.43
N ILE A 134 -7.88 2.91 3.43
CA ILE A 134 -7.48 2.67 4.83
C ILE A 134 -8.65 2.12 5.62
N ALA A 135 -9.83 2.70 5.43
CA ALA A 135 -11.03 2.26 6.11
C ALA A 135 -12.28 2.51 5.29
N ASP A 136 -13.20 1.55 5.29
CA ASP A 136 -14.50 1.62 4.63
C ASP A 136 -15.55 0.83 5.42
N GLU A 137 -16.76 0.69 4.86
CA GLU A 137 -17.85 -0.04 5.52
C GLU A 137 -17.61 -1.55 5.61
N GLN A 138 -16.71 -2.10 4.79
CA GLN A 138 -16.38 -3.53 4.75
C GLN A 138 -15.27 -3.89 5.73
N GLY A 139 -14.31 -2.98 5.92
CA GLY A 139 -13.16 -3.15 6.78
C GLY A 139 -12.18 -4.20 6.27
N ARG A 140 -11.34 -4.69 7.19
CA ARG A 140 -10.32 -5.69 6.84
C ARG A 140 -10.97 -7.01 6.37
N PRO A 141 -10.54 -7.57 5.23
CA PRO A 141 -10.97 -8.91 4.81
C PRO A 141 -10.68 -9.97 5.88
N ASP A 142 -11.59 -10.94 6.02
CA ASP A 142 -11.32 -12.14 6.83
C ASP A 142 -10.59 -13.19 5.98
N TYR A 143 -9.26 -13.08 5.96
CA TYR A 143 -8.37 -14.01 5.24
C TYR A 143 -8.51 -15.46 5.68
N GLY A 144 -9.02 -15.71 6.90
CA GLY A 144 -9.27 -17.06 7.40
C GLY A 144 -10.38 -17.78 6.64
N LEU A 145 -11.26 -17.04 5.97
CA LEU A 145 -12.36 -17.57 5.16
C LEU A 145 -11.96 -17.81 3.70
N PHE A 146 -10.73 -17.47 3.30
CA PHE A 146 -10.31 -17.61 1.91
C PHE A 146 -9.99 -19.08 1.59
N ASN A 147 -10.30 -19.50 0.36
CA ASN A 147 -9.95 -20.83 -0.11
C ASN A 147 -8.51 -20.86 -0.65
N TRP A 148 -7.55 -20.97 0.28
CA TRP A 148 -6.12 -21.07 -0.03
C TRP A 148 -5.74 -22.28 -0.90
N GLN A 149 -6.60 -23.30 -1.03
CA GLN A 149 -6.32 -24.45 -1.92
C GLN A 149 -6.28 -24.07 -3.41
N ASN A 150 -6.88 -22.94 -3.76
CA ASN A 150 -6.90 -22.44 -5.13
C ASN A 150 -5.73 -21.50 -5.46
N VAL A 151 -4.84 -21.23 -4.49
CA VAL A 151 -3.66 -20.38 -4.65
C VAL A 151 -2.41 -21.27 -4.65
N PRO A 152 -1.84 -21.61 -5.83
CA PRO A 152 -0.86 -22.70 -5.93
C PRO A 152 0.45 -22.51 -5.15
N GLY A 153 0.81 -21.27 -4.82
CA GLY A 153 2.08 -20.93 -4.19
C GLY A 153 1.96 -20.03 -2.95
N ALA A 154 0.76 -19.87 -2.38
CA ALA A 154 0.58 -19.16 -1.13
C ALA A 154 -0.45 -19.85 -0.22
N ASP A 155 -0.24 -19.74 1.08
CA ASP A 155 -1.20 -20.10 2.10
C ASP A 155 -1.48 -18.90 3.02
N LEU A 156 -2.40 -19.06 3.98
CA LEU A 156 -2.76 -17.99 4.91
C LEU A 156 -1.55 -17.39 5.61
N GLN A 157 -0.61 -18.24 6.03
CA GLN A 157 0.55 -17.79 6.78
C GLN A 157 1.50 -17.02 5.85
N SER A 158 1.87 -17.61 4.72
CA SER A 158 2.79 -16.99 3.77
C SER A 158 2.24 -15.67 3.20
N TYR A 159 0.92 -15.57 3.10
CA TYR A 159 0.24 -14.37 2.63
C TYR A 159 0.28 -13.26 3.67
N LEU A 160 -0.05 -13.57 4.93
CA LEU A 160 -0.10 -12.58 6.01
C LEU A 160 1.30 -12.11 6.42
N ASP A 161 2.30 -13.00 6.42
CA ASP A 161 3.69 -12.63 6.70
C ASP A 161 4.44 -12.09 5.49
N GLY A 162 3.85 -12.16 4.29
CA GLY A 162 4.36 -11.55 3.07
C GLY A 162 5.39 -12.35 2.29
N THR A 163 5.79 -13.51 2.80
CA THR A 163 6.81 -14.38 2.17
C THR A 163 6.34 -14.93 0.82
N SER A 164 5.04 -15.16 0.64
CA SER A 164 4.44 -15.47 -0.65
C SER A 164 2.97 -15.12 -0.70
N MET A 165 2.58 -14.37 -1.72
CA MET A 165 1.18 -14.14 -2.08
C MET A 165 0.80 -14.70 -3.45
N ASP A 166 1.74 -15.32 -4.18
CA ASP A 166 1.53 -15.72 -5.59
C ASP A 166 0.96 -14.56 -6.45
N SER A 167 0.40 -14.85 -7.62
CA SER A 167 -0.21 -13.83 -8.48
C SER A 167 -1.55 -13.35 -7.94
N ALA A 168 -1.74 -12.04 -7.98
CA ALA A 168 -3.00 -11.33 -7.78
C ALA A 168 -4.16 -11.93 -8.60
N SER A 169 -3.88 -12.41 -9.82
CA SER A 169 -4.90 -13.00 -10.68
C SER A 169 -5.59 -14.24 -10.07
N TRP A 170 -4.99 -14.87 -9.06
CA TRP A 170 -5.62 -15.99 -8.33
C TRP A 170 -6.73 -15.56 -7.38
N TYR A 171 -6.82 -14.26 -7.04
CA TYR A 171 -7.80 -13.72 -6.10
C TYR A 171 -8.89 -12.88 -6.78
N SER A 172 -8.82 -12.63 -8.09
CA SER A 172 -9.73 -11.74 -8.84
C SER A 172 -11.10 -12.33 -9.24
N ASN A 173 -11.40 -13.61 -8.96
CA ASN A 173 -12.56 -14.33 -9.49
C ASN A 173 -13.68 -14.64 -8.46
N LEU A 174 -14.26 -13.62 -7.81
CA LEU A 174 -15.19 -13.84 -6.69
C LEU A 174 -16.52 -13.07 -6.83
N ASP A 175 -17.50 -13.57 -7.61
CA ASP A 175 -18.99 -13.45 -7.42
C ASP A 175 -19.89 -14.22 -8.44
N GLU A 176 -21.16 -13.77 -8.65
CA GLU A 176 -22.49 -14.43 -8.45
C GLU A 176 -22.85 -15.71 -9.23
N SER A 177 -21.98 -16.29 -10.06
CA SER A 177 -22.32 -17.56 -10.74
C SER A 177 -21.15 -18.46 -11.10
N GLY A 178 -19.96 -18.20 -10.54
CA GLY A 178 -18.75 -18.93 -10.93
C GLY A 178 -17.67 -19.13 -9.86
N GLN A 179 -17.94 -18.72 -8.61
CA GLN A 179 -17.36 -19.13 -7.30
C GLN A 179 -15.85 -19.48 -7.19
N THR A 180 -15.12 -18.97 -6.19
CA THR A 180 -15.32 -19.41 -4.79
C THR A 180 -16.29 -18.52 -4.01
N VAL A 181 -17.36 -19.15 -3.56
CA VAL A 181 -18.26 -18.64 -2.53
C VAL A 181 -17.79 -19.26 -1.23
N ASP A 182 -17.63 -18.42 -0.23
CA ASP A 182 -17.72 -18.86 1.14
C ASP A 182 -18.99 -19.71 1.28
N VAL A 183 -18.86 -20.93 1.81
CA VAL A 183 -19.94 -21.90 1.98
C VAL A 183 -21.11 -21.34 2.82
N THR A 184 -20.98 -20.12 3.36
CA THR A 184 -22.01 -19.38 4.10
C THR A 184 -22.67 -18.17 3.40
N GLY A 185 -22.27 -17.76 2.19
CA GLY A 185 -22.98 -16.72 1.44
C GLY A 185 -22.75 -15.28 1.93
N ASN A 186 -21.60 -14.99 2.55
CA ASN A 186 -21.19 -13.62 2.87
C ASN A 186 -20.26 -13.04 1.78
N GLU A 187 -20.60 -11.85 1.28
CA GLU A 187 -19.89 -11.08 0.24
C GLU A 187 -18.56 -10.46 0.74
N HIS A 188 -17.61 -11.27 1.19
CA HIS A 188 -16.27 -10.77 1.55
C HIS A 188 -15.33 -10.92 0.37
N VAL A 189 -15.51 -10.06 -0.65
CA VAL A 189 -14.60 -10.01 -1.80
C VAL A 189 -13.30 -9.34 -1.35
N PRO A 190 -12.13 -9.97 -1.54
CA PRO A 190 -10.85 -9.33 -1.32
C PRO A 190 -10.77 -8.06 -2.16
N GLN A 191 -10.62 -6.93 -1.49
CA GLN A 191 -10.44 -5.65 -2.14
C GLN A 191 -9.01 -5.57 -2.66
N ASN A 192 -8.85 -5.59 -3.99
CA ASN A 192 -7.60 -5.21 -4.59
C ASN A 192 -7.64 -3.72 -4.88
N ASN A 193 -6.78 -2.96 -4.20
CA ASN A 193 -6.61 -1.56 -4.51
C ASN A 193 -6.10 -1.37 -5.96
N TYR A 194 -5.31 -2.32 -6.50
CA TYR A 194 -4.77 -2.32 -7.88
C TYR A 194 -4.51 -3.74 -8.46
N PRO A 195 -5.51 -4.45 -8.97
CA PRO A 195 -5.35 -5.82 -9.48
C PRO A 195 -4.45 -5.93 -10.72
N GLU A 196 -4.29 -4.85 -11.47
CA GLU A 196 -3.47 -4.83 -12.69
C GLU A 196 -1.97 -4.74 -12.41
N VAL A 197 -1.56 -4.31 -11.22
CA VAL A 197 -0.14 -4.13 -10.86
C VAL A 197 0.40 -5.30 -10.04
N ASP A 198 -0.37 -6.38 -9.95
CA ASP A 198 -0.16 -7.49 -9.02
C ASP A 198 0.00 -6.99 -7.57
N ALA A 199 -0.75 -5.92 -7.22
CA ALA A 199 -0.80 -5.48 -5.85
C ALA A 199 -1.54 -6.51 -5.01
N GLY A 200 -1.01 -6.84 -3.83
CA GLY A 200 -1.67 -7.82 -2.97
C GLY A 200 -3.07 -7.36 -2.55
N TYR A 201 -3.97 -8.33 -2.37
CA TYR A 201 -5.37 -8.10 -2.01
C TYR A 201 -5.50 -7.86 -0.51
N TYR A 202 -5.10 -6.69 -0.05
CA TYR A 202 -5.08 -6.43 1.39
C TYR A 202 -6.33 -5.68 1.92
N GLY A 203 -7.16 -5.15 1.02
CA GLY A 203 -8.32 -4.34 1.37
C GLY A 203 -8.05 -3.19 2.35
N ALA A 204 -9.09 -2.75 3.04
CA ALA A 204 -8.98 -1.74 4.09
C ALA A 204 -8.28 -2.28 5.35
N ALA A 205 -7.61 -1.41 6.11
CA ALA A 205 -7.01 -1.76 7.40
C ALA A 205 -8.05 -1.85 8.54
N ALA A 206 -9.16 -1.09 8.47
CA ALA A 206 -10.17 -1.02 9.52
C ALA A 206 -11.57 -0.68 8.98
N LEU A 207 -12.59 -0.79 9.82
CA LEU A 207 -13.93 -0.27 9.52
C LEU A 207 -13.95 1.26 9.61
N ALA A 208 -14.70 1.92 8.74
CA ALA A 208 -14.87 3.37 8.78
C ALA A 208 -15.59 3.86 10.05
N SER A 209 -16.35 2.97 10.72
CA SER A 209 -17.00 3.27 11.99
C SER A 209 -16.03 3.64 13.12
N GLU A 210 -14.75 3.26 13.02
CA GLU A 210 -13.70 3.67 13.97
C GLU A 210 -13.46 5.19 13.99
N PHE A 211 -13.91 5.90 12.94
CA PHE A 211 -13.79 7.36 12.80
C PHE A 211 -15.05 8.12 13.18
N ASN A 212 -16.18 7.43 13.40
CA ASN A 212 -17.46 8.08 13.62
C ASN A 212 -17.48 8.92 14.90
N ASN A 213 -18.36 9.91 14.92
CA ASN A 213 -18.67 10.68 16.10
C ASN A 213 -20.18 10.72 16.36
N ASP A 214 -20.67 9.88 17.26
CA ASP A 214 -22.10 9.81 17.55
C ASP A 214 -22.59 10.93 18.49
N ALA A 215 -21.68 11.77 19.02
CA ALA A 215 -22.02 12.79 20.02
C ALA A 215 -22.16 14.19 19.40
N ASP A 216 -23.40 14.68 19.34
CA ASP A 216 -23.75 16.00 18.82
C ASP A 216 -22.90 17.14 19.43
N GLY A 217 -22.40 18.02 18.57
CA GLY A 217 -21.65 19.22 18.96
C GLY A 217 -20.25 18.93 19.51
N THR A 218 -19.73 17.72 19.28
CA THR A 218 -18.36 17.32 19.67
C THR A 218 -17.52 16.96 18.45
N THR A 219 -16.25 16.64 18.69
CA THR A 219 -15.33 16.13 17.67
C THR A 219 -14.68 14.86 18.19
N ASN A 220 -14.76 13.77 17.42
CA ASN A 220 -13.94 12.59 17.65
C ASN A 220 -12.65 12.72 16.84
N GLN A 221 -11.52 12.33 17.41
CA GLN A 221 -10.21 12.33 16.75
C GLN A 221 -9.64 10.93 16.79
N THR A 222 -9.32 10.40 15.61
CA THR A 222 -8.72 9.08 15.45
C THR A 222 -7.41 9.23 14.67
N THR A 223 -6.30 8.82 15.27
CA THR A 223 -4.98 8.84 14.62
C THR A 223 -4.83 7.62 13.72
N VAL A 224 -4.34 7.85 12.50
CA VAL A 224 -3.90 6.82 11.57
C VAL A 224 -2.39 6.87 11.48
N SER A 225 -1.74 5.75 11.75
CA SER A 225 -0.29 5.57 11.58
C SER A 225 -0.03 4.76 10.31
N LEU A 226 0.87 5.24 9.47
CA LEU A 226 1.31 4.58 8.24
C LEU A 226 2.75 4.12 8.40
N ARG A 227 3.05 2.94 7.87
CA ARG A 227 4.41 2.40 7.77
C ARG A 227 4.70 2.01 6.33
N TYR A 228 5.83 2.46 5.83
CA TYR A 228 6.32 2.21 4.48
C TYR A 228 7.62 1.44 4.59
N THR A 229 7.62 0.25 4.01
CA THR A 229 8.78 -0.65 4.02
C THR A 229 9.21 -0.89 2.58
N PHE A 230 10.48 -0.61 2.31
CA PHE A 230 11.10 -0.86 1.02
C PHE A 230 12.26 -1.83 1.17
N GLU A 231 12.29 -2.82 0.28
CA GLU A 231 13.38 -3.80 0.19
C GLU A 231 13.98 -3.75 -1.22
N PHE A 232 15.31 -3.65 -1.27
CA PHE A 232 16.08 -3.60 -2.51
C PHE A 232 16.49 -5.00 -2.95
N LEU A 233 16.06 -5.39 -4.15
CA LEU A 233 16.19 -6.77 -4.63
C LEU A 233 17.10 -6.86 -5.86
N ARG A 234 17.90 -7.92 -5.89
CA ARG A 234 18.80 -8.30 -6.98
C ARG A 234 18.02 -8.73 -8.24
N PRO A 235 18.61 -8.65 -9.45
CA PRO A 235 18.02 -9.21 -10.65
C PRO A 235 17.95 -10.73 -10.57
N ASN A 236 16.98 -11.32 -11.25
CA ASN A 236 16.90 -12.77 -11.39
C ASN A 236 16.74 -13.19 -12.85
N GLU A 237 16.87 -14.49 -13.14
CA GLU A 237 16.74 -14.99 -14.52
C GLU A 237 15.43 -14.60 -15.21
N SER A 238 14.32 -14.53 -14.47
CA SER A 238 13.03 -14.11 -15.02
C SER A 238 13.11 -12.68 -15.55
N TYR A 239 13.62 -11.75 -14.75
CA TYR A 239 13.86 -10.36 -15.15
C TYR A 239 14.68 -10.30 -16.46
N MET A 240 15.72 -11.13 -16.58
CA MET A 240 16.59 -11.18 -17.77
C MET A 240 15.92 -11.80 -19.00
N LYS A 241 14.97 -12.73 -18.83
CA LYS A 241 14.26 -13.38 -19.94
C LYS A 241 13.24 -12.46 -20.58
N TRP A 242 12.52 -11.70 -19.75
CA TRP A 242 11.47 -10.79 -20.21
C TRP A 242 12.03 -9.45 -20.70
N GLY A 243 13.12 -8.96 -20.10
CA GLY A 243 13.63 -7.64 -20.43
C GLY A 243 14.63 -7.53 -21.58
N LYS A 244 15.17 -8.65 -22.10
CA LYS A 244 16.30 -8.61 -23.06
C LYS A 244 16.03 -7.87 -24.36
N ASP A 245 14.78 -7.82 -24.81
CA ASP A 245 14.40 -7.15 -26.06
C ASP A 245 13.75 -5.77 -25.82
N GLU A 246 13.26 -5.49 -24.61
CA GLU A 246 12.54 -4.24 -24.27
C GLU A 246 13.35 -3.25 -23.41
N TYR A 247 14.27 -3.72 -22.57
CA TYR A 247 14.87 -2.89 -21.51
C TYR A 247 16.31 -2.45 -21.81
N LYS A 248 16.50 -1.12 -21.96
CA LYS A 248 17.75 -0.48 -22.41
C LYS A 248 18.94 -0.67 -21.47
N ASN A 249 18.68 -0.92 -20.18
CA ASN A 249 19.71 -0.94 -19.12
C ASN A 249 20.03 -2.34 -18.61
N ILE A 250 19.50 -3.40 -19.21
CA ILE A 250 19.82 -4.77 -18.79
C ILE A 250 21.27 -5.15 -19.08
N SER A 251 21.89 -4.55 -20.11
CA SER A 251 23.27 -4.84 -20.47
C SER A 251 24.31 -4.41 -19.43
N SER A 252 23.94 -3.58 -18.45
CA SER A 252 24.83 -3.16 -17.36
C SER A 252 24.77 -4.05 -16.12
N ILE A 253 23.96 -5.12 -16.13
CA ILE A 253 23.87 -6.08 -15.03
C ILE A 253 24.98 -7.11 -15.16
N GLU A 254 25.77 -7.28 -14.10
CA GLU A 254 26.82 -8.30 -14.03
C GLU A 254 26.19 -9.69 -13.87
N ALA A 255 26.75 -10.70 -14.53
CA ALA A 255 26.20 -12.06 -14.47
C ALA A 255 26.24 -12.66 -13.05
N SER A 256 27.15 -12.18 -12.20
CA SER A 256 27.24 -12.52 -10.78
C SER A 256 26.07 -12.01 -9.95
N ASP A 257 25.39 -10.97 -10.41
CA ASP A 257 24.31 -10.31 -9.67
C ASP A 257 22.96 -10.94 -9.99
N ILE A 258 22.91 -11.89 -10.95
CA ILE A 258 21.69 -12.53 -11.42
C ILE A 258 21.42 -13.80 -10.63
N ASP A 259 20.32 -13.78 -9.87
CA ASP A 259 19.88 -14.94 -9.11
C ASP A 259 19.20 -15.96 -10.04
N ALA A 260 19.52 -17.24 -9.84
CA ALA A 260 18.93 -18.34 -10.61
C ALA A 260 17.44 -18.55 -10.29
N GLY A 261 17.00 -18.14 -9.09
CA GLY A 261 15.65 -18.34 -8.56
C GLY A 261 14.86 -17.04 -8.41
N ASN A 262 14.22 -16.87 -7.26
CA ASN A 262 13.61 -15.60 -6.88
C ASN A 262 14.71 -14.57 -6.60
N SER A 263 14.38 -13.29 -6.75
CA SER A 263 15.30 -12.21 -6.42
C SER A 263 15.58 -12.21 -4.93
N GLU A 264 16.86 -12.16 -4.56
CA GLU A 264 17.32 -12.03 -3.18
C GLU A 264 17.52 -10.54 -2.82
N ILE A 265 17.41 -10.22 -1.53
CA ILE A 265 17.81 -8.91 -1.02
C ILE A 265 19.29 -8.63 -1.31
N VAL A 266 19.60 -7.40 -1.73
CA VAL A 266 20.99 -6.97 -1.93
C VAL A 266 21.78 -7.02 -0.61
N MET A 267 23.10 -7.28 -0.68
CA MET A 267 24.00 -7.23 0.47
C MET A 267 23.69 -8.25 1.59
N ASN A 268 22.96 -9.34 1.30
CA ASN A 268 22.56 -10.32 2.31
C ASN A 268 23.78 -10.97 3.01
N GLY A 269 23.99 -10.66 4.29
CA GLY A 269 25.15 -11.12 5.06
C GLY A 269 26.50 -10.53 4.64
N GLU A 270 26.51 -9.57 3.72
CA GLU A 270 27.72 -8.86 3.27
C GLU A 270 27.96 -7.60 4.12
N ASP A 271 29.20 -7.15 4.26
CA ASP A 271 29.53 -5.89 4.96
C ASP A 271 28.96 -5.72 6.38
N ASN A 272 28.76 -6.83 7.11
CA ASN A 272 28.12 -6.90 8.43
C ASN A 272 26.61 -6.61 8.43
N ASN A 273 25.97 -6.57 7.26
CA ASN A 273 24.52 -6.62 7.17
C ASN A 273 23.99 -7.94 7.73
N HIS A 274 22.74 -7.92 8.20
CA HIS A 274 22.05 -9.12 8.64
C HIS A 274 22.04 -10.20 7.54
N LEU A 275 22.23 -11.47 7.93
CA LEU A 275 22.15 -12.62 7.03
C LEU A 275 20.78 -13.28 7.20
N PHE A 276 19.87 -13.04 6.25
CA PHE A 276 18.57 -13.68 6.21
C PHE A 276 18.71 -15.15 5.79
N ALA A 277 17.96 -16.02 6.47
CA ALA A 277 17.91 -17.44 6.12
C ALA A 277 17.20 -17.68 4.77
N THR A 278 16.23 -16.83 4.44
CA THR A 278 15.43 -16.88 3.21
C THR A 278 15.44 -15.51 2.53
N PRO A 279 16.53 -15.12 1.87
CA PRO A 279 16.72 -13.75 1.37
C PRO A 279 15.82 -13.37 0.18
N SER A 280 15.07 -14.32 -0.39
CA SER A 280 14.12 -14.07 -1.48
C SER A 280 12.66 -14.05 -1.04
N GLY A 281 12.40 -14.02 0.27
CA GLY A 281 11.08 -14.15 0.88
C GLY A 281 11.18 -13.89 2.38
N ILE A 282 11.47 -12.64 2.74
CA ILE A 282 11.67 -12.20 4.11
C ILE A 282 10.30 -11.86 4.72
N PRO A 283 9.93 -12.43 5.87
CA PRO A 283 8.70 -12.05 6.56
C PRO A 283 8.67 -10.57 6.95
N TYR A 284 7.50 -9.95 6.96
CA TYR A 284 7.35 -8.54 7.37
C TYR A 284 7.94 -8.25 8.75
N GLU A 285 7.76 -9.16 9.70
CA GLU A 285 8.34 -9.03 11.04
C GLU A 285 9.88 -8.94 10.99
N GLU A 286 10.53 -9.76 10.15
CA GLU A 286 11.99 -9.74 9.99
C GLU A 286 12.46 -8.48 9.25
N LEU A 287 11.74 -8.04 8.20
CA LEU A 287 12.04 -6.78 7.52
C LEU A 287 12.06 -5.61 8.51
N HIS A 288 11.04 -5.52 9.36
CA HIS A 288 10.95 -4.46 10.37
C HIS A 288 12.02 -4.60 11.46
N ALA A 289 12.28 -5.82 11.93
CA ALA A 289 13.25 -6.07 13.00
C ALA A 289 14.69 -5.73 12.59
N TYR A 290 15.03 -5.88 11.31
CA TYR A 290 16.40 -5.73 10.82
C TYR A 290 16.63 -4.49 9.95
N ALA A 291 15.62 -3.63 9.76
CA ALA A 291 15.72 -2.40 8.96
C ALA A 291 16.90 -1.48 9.35
N GLU A 292 17.20 -1.36 10.65
CA GLU A 292 18.34 -0.54 11.12
C GLU A 292 19.70 -1.21 10.91
N SER A 293 19.71 -2.52 10.68
CA SER A 293 20.93 -3.36 10.59
C SER A 293 21.20 -3.90 9.19
N HIS A 294 20.40 -3.49 8.19
CA HIS A 294 20.51 -3.98 6.83
C HIS A 294 20.26 -2.86 5.82
N VAL A 295 21.28 -2.50 5.04
CA VAL A 295 21.24 -1.38 4.08
C VAL A 295 20.24 -1.58 2.93
N GLY A 296 19.89 -2.83 2.64
CA GLY A 296 18.88 -3.22 1.67
C GLY A 296 17.43 -2.95 2.10
N ILE A 297 17.19 -2.42 3.31
CA ILE A 297 15.85 -2.18 3.87
C ILE A 297 15.71 -0.72 4.28
N ILE A 298 14.59 -0.09 3.93
CA ILE A 298 14.18 1.20 4.48
C ILE A 298 12.81 1.05 5.10
N VAL A 299 12.66 1.52 6.33
CA VAL A 299 11.35 1.70 6.97
C VAL A 299 11.17 3.17 7.30
N ALA A 300 10.02 3.72 6.94
CA ALA A 300 9.58 5.04 7.38
C ALA A 300 8.15 4.99 7.93
N GLU A 301 7.92 5.76 8.98
CA GLU A 301 6.61 5.89 9.61
C GLU A 301 6.14 7.34 9.56
N THR A 302 4.84 7.53 9.38
CA THR A 302 4.17 8.82 9.48
C THR A 302 2.79 8.63 10.08
N SER A 303 2.12 9.70 10.46
CA SER A 303 0.75 9.63 10.98
C SER A 303 -0.03 10.89 10.67
N PHE A 304 -1.34 10.77 10.60
CA PHE A 304 -2.27 11.89 10.52
C PHE A 304 -3.50 11.62 11.39
N ASP A 305 -4.16 12.68 11.80
CA ASP A 305 -5.43 12.62 12.51
C ASP A 305 -6.60 12.80 11.54
N VAL A 306 -7.63 11.96 11.72
CA VAL A 306 -8.95 12.15 11.13
C VAL A 306 -9.89 12.64 12.23
N MET A 307 -10.47 13.81 12.02
CA MET A 307 -11.41 14.43 12.95
C MET A 307 -12.83 14.38 12.39
N ALA A 308 -13.75 13.74 13.08
CA ALA A 308 -15.17 13.70 12.71
C ALA A 308 -16.00 14.61 13.64
N GLU A 309 -16.61 15.64 13.06
CA GLU A 309 -17.50 16.56 13.75
C GLU A 309 -18.96 16.20 13.44
N ASN A 310 -19.72 15.89 14.50
CA ASN A 310 -21.17 15.79 14.42
C ASN A 310 -21.77 17.16 14.72
N ARG A 311 -22.34 17.79 13.69
CA ARG A 311 -22.93 19.12 13.83
C ARG A 311 -24.27 19.04 14.57
N PRO A 312 -24.53 19.95 15.52
CA PRO A 312 -25.82 19.98 16.21
C PRO A 312 -26.98 20.06 15.21
N ALA A 313 -27.98 19.19 15.37
CA ALA A 313 -29.19 19.25 14.57
C ALA A 313 -29.84 20.65 14.70
N GLY A 314 -29.83 21.43 13.63
CA GLY A 314 -30.50 22.73 13.59
C GLY A 314 -32.01 22.56 13.69
N THR A 315 -32.59 22.79 14.87
CA THR A 315 -34.05 22.87 15.00
C THR A 315 -34.56 24.14 14.30
N THR A 316 -34.94 24.05 13.03
CA THR A 316 -35.86 25.02 12.44
C THR A 316 -37.28 24.60 12.76
N SER A 317 -37.79 25.03 13.91
CA SER A 317 -39.23 24.96 14.18
C SER A 317 -39.93 26.06 13.36
N SER A 318 -40.55 25.72 12.23
CA SER A 318 -41.58 26.58 11.63
C SER A 318 -42.96 26.04 12.00
N GLY A 319 -43.57 26.63 13.03
CA GLY A 319 -44.98 26.42 13.35
C GLY A 319 -45.78 27.63 12.86
N THR A 320 -46.70 27.42 11.92
CA THR A 320 -47.82 28.34 11.70
C THR A 320 -49.06 27.74 12.35
N SER A 321 -49.62 28.42 13.35
CA SER A 321 -50.94 28.09 13.86
C SER A 321 -52.00 28.61 12.88
N ASN A 322 -52.87 27.72 12.40
CA ASN A 322 -54.09 28.13 11.70
C ASN A 322 -55.00 28.89 12.68
N THR A 323 -55.01 30.21 12.60
CA THR A 323 -56.16 31.02 13.04
C THR A 323 -56.97 31.37 11.81
N GLU A 324 -57.92 30.51 11.45
CA GLU A 324 -59.30 30.91 11.16
C GLU A 324 -60.23 29.80 11.65
N ALA A 325 -60.77 30.05 12.85
CA ALA A 325 -62.00 29.45 13.32
C ALA A 325 -63.18 30.10 12.58
N PHE A 326 -64.24 29.31 12.38
CA PHE A 326 -65.53 29.71 11.82
C PHE A 326 -66.14 30.96 12.48
#